data_AF-A0A950ISI3-F1
#
_entry.id   AF-A0A950ISI3-F1
#
_cell.length_a   1.000
_cell.length_b   1.000
_cell.length_c   1.000
_cell.angle_alpha   90.00
_cell.angle_beta   90.00
_cell.angle_gamma   90.00
#
_symmetry.space_group_name_H-M   'P 1'
#
loop_
_entity.id
_entity.type
_entity.pdbx_description
1 polymer ?
#
loop_
_entity_poly.entity_id
_entity_poly.type
_entity_poly.pdbx_seq_one_letter_code
_entity_poly.pdbx_strand_id
1 'polypeptide(L)' 'MVVTNMRGLRDTRQIKAWLRAGESVEIRDRNEVIGRILPETKKANKKELPDFAARRRKIFGDRVLPAVDDFVEDRHRW' A
#
# COMPACT_ATOMS: atom_id res chain seq x y z
N MET A 1 4.10 11.65 11.77
CA MET A 1 4.09 12.53 10.58
C MET A 1 4.55 13.90 11.01
N VAL A 2 5.50 14.51 10.30
CA VAL A 2 6.10 15.82 10.63
C VAL A 2 5.78 16.85 9.56
N VAL A 3 5.59 18.11 9.94
CA VAL A 3 5.28 19.21 9.03
C VAL A 3 6.49 20.15 8.93
N THR A 4 6.85 20.53 7.72
CA THR A 4 7.92 21.50 7.47
C THR A 4 7.50 22.53 6.42
N ASN A 5 8.15 23.69 6.45
CA ASN A 5 7.96 24.73 5.44
C ASN A 5 9.10 24.72 4.39
N MET A 6 8.96 25.53 3.34
CA MET A 6 9.96 25.64 2.28
C MET A 6 11.38 26.01 2.78
N ARG A 7 11.49 26.76 3.89
CA ARG A 7 12.81 27.08 4.48
C ARG A 7 13.40 25.88 5.20
N GLY A 8 12.57 25.10 5.88
CA GLY A 8 12.97 23.86 6.55
C GLY A 8 13.44 22.76 5.60
N LEU A 9 13.02 22.80 4.32
CA LEU A 9 13.57 21.91 3.28
C LEU A 9 15.08 22.03 3.06
N ARG A 10 15.67 23.19 3.41
CA ARG A 10 17.12 23.38 3.31
C ARG A 10 17.90 22.54 4.31
N ASP A 11 17.31 22.18 5.46
CA ASP A 11 17.93 21.27 6.42
C ASP A 11 17.73 19.81 5.98
N THR A 12 18.51 19.42 4.98
CA THR A 12 18.49 18.05 4.45
C THR A 12 18.94 17.02 5.47
N ARG A 13 19.68 17.40 6.52
CA ARG A 13 20.15 16.48 7.55
C ARG A 13 18.99 16.02 8.42
N GLN A 14 18.17 16.96 8.86
CA GLN A 14 16.99 16.67 9.66
C GLN A 14 15.94 15.88 8.87
N ILE A 15 15.70 16.24 7.60
CA ILE A 15 14.74 15.52 6.75
C ILE A 15 15.18 14.08 6.52
N LYS A 16 16.46 13.83 6.24
CA LYS A 16 16.99 12.47 6.13
C LYS A 16 16.83 11.68 7.42
N ALA A 17 16.94 12.33 8.58
CA ALA A 17 16.73 11.67 9.87
C ALA A 17 15.27 11.24 10.05
N TRP A 18 14.31 12.12 9.75
CA TRP A 18 12.88 11.78 9.81
C TRP A 18 12.51 10.66 8.83
N LEU A 19 12.94 10.75 7.58
CA LEU A 19 12.64 9.72 6.58
C LEU A 19 13.23 8.36 6.96
N ARG A 20 14.45 8.32 7.52
CA ARG A 20 15.06 7.07 8.00
C ARG A 20 14.37 6.51 9.24
N ALA A 21 13.79 7.37 10.07
CA ALA A 21 12.95 6.95 11.19
C ALA A 21 11.59 6.38 10.74
N GLY A 22 11.28 6.42 9.43
CA GLY A 22 10.00 5.97 8.89
C GLY A 22 8.90 7.03 8.99
N GLU A 23 9.25 8.27 9.33
CA GLU A 23 8.32 9.37 9.40
C GLU A 23 8.07 9.99 8.03
N SER A 24 6.80 10.32 7.75
CA SER A 24 6.41 11.08 6.56
C SER A 24 6.52 12.57 6.82
N VAL A 25 7.06 13.31 5.85
CA VAL A 25 7.26 14.77 5.94
C VAL A 25 6.25 15.47 5.03
N GLU A 26 5.35 16.26 5.61
CA GLU A 26 4.45 17.14 4.88
C GLU A 26 5.09 18.50 4.66
N ILE A 27 5.07 18.97 3.42
CA ILE A 27 5.63 20.26 3.03
C ILE A 27 4.49 21.25 2.87
N ARG A 28 4.59 22.36 3.59
CA ARG A 28 3.63 23.47 3.51
C ARG A 28 4.29 24.74 2.98
N ASP A 29 3.56 25.45 2.14
CA ASP A 29 3.86 26.84 1.83
C ASP A 29 2.74 27.71 2.40
N ARG A 30 3.11 28.65 3.27
CA ARG A 30 2.17 29.43 4.09
C ARG A 30 1.18 28.51 4.81
N ASN A 31 -0.09 28.55 4.43
CA ASN A 31 -1.16 27.73 5.02
C ASN A 31 -1.56 26.53 4.16
N GLU A 32 -0.96 26.35 2.99
CA GLU A 32 -1.31 25.32 2.02
C GLU A 32 -0.31 24.16 2.06
N VAL A 33 -0.83 22.94 1.88
CA VAL A 33 0.00 21.73 1.74
C VAL A 33 0.36 21.59 0.26
N ILE A 34 1.65 21.71 -0.05
CA ILE A 34 2.13 21.64 -1.45
C ILE A 34 2.63 20.24 -1.82
N GLY A 35 2.91 19.39 -0.83
CA GLY A 35 3.36 18.02 -1.11
C GLY A 35 3.73 17.24 0.13
N ARG A 36 4.06 15.96 -0.06
CA ARG A 36 4.48 15.04 0.99
C ARG A 36 5.69 14.22 0.50
N ILE A 37 6.70 14.09 1.36
CA ILE A 37 7.80 13.15 1.16
C ILE A 37 7.50 11.93 2.01
N LEU A 38 7.35 10.80 1.33
CA LEU A 38 7.14 9.52 1.97
C LEU A 38 8.49 8.81 2.10
N PRO A 39 8.77 8.17 3.25
CA PRO A 39 9.93 7.32 3.36
C PRO A 39 9.78 6.14 2.40
N GLU A 40 10.87 5.71 1.79
CA GLU A 40 10.85 4.50 0.99
C GLU A 40 10.52 3.33 1.92
N THR A 41 9.36 2.72 1.71
CA THR A 41 9.01 1.49 2.38
C THR A 41 10.00 0.47 1.87
N LYS A 42 10.88 -0.06 2.75
CA LYS A 42 11.71 -1.22 2.39
C LYS A 42 10.76 -2.21 1.76
N LYS A 43 10.93 -2.48 0.44
CA LYS A 43 10.10 -3.46 -0.27
C LYS A 43 10.11 -4.68 0.62
N ALA A 44 8.96 -5.02 1.19
CA ALA A 44 8.85 -6.23 1.98
C ALA A 44 9.48 -7.30 1.11
N ASN A 45 10.52 -7.99 1.62
CA ASN A 45 11.21 -9.04 0.89
C ASN A 45 10.13 -9.81 0.16
N LYS A 46 10.24 -9.92 -1.18
CA LYS A 46 9.24 -10.60 -2.01
C LYS A 46 8.94 -11.91 -1.30
N LYS A 47 7.80 -11.97 -0.60
CA LYS A 47 7.41 -13.20 0.08
C LYS A 47 7.27 -14.19 -1.05
N GLU A 48 7.91 -15.34 -0.91
CA GLU A 48 7.73 -16.40 -1.88
C GLU A 48 6.23 -16.60 -2.05
N LEU A 49 5.79 -16.37 -3.27
CA LEU A 49 4.38 -16.41 -3.59
C LEU A 49 3.98 -17.88 -3.40
N PRO A 50 2.99 -18.18 -2.54
CA PRO A 50 2.64 -19.56 -2.29
C PRO A 50 2.13 -20.20 -3.57
N ASP A 51 2.35 -21.50 -3.73
CA ASP A 51 1.75 -22.25 -4.84
C ASP A 51 0.22 -22.22 -4.71
N PHE A 52 -0.40 -21.35 -5.50
CA PHE A 52 -1.85 -21.18 -5.49
C PHE A 52 -2.57 -22.39 -6.06
N ALA A 53 -1.96 -23.14 -6.99
CA ALA A 53 -2.57 -24.34 -7.55
C ALA A 53 -2.61 -25.45 -6.50
N ALA A 54 -1.51 -25.69 -5.79
CA ALA A 54 -1.47 -26.65 -4.69
C ALA A 54 -2.40 -26.26 -3.54
N ARG A 55 -2.42 -24.97 -3.16
CA ARG A 55 -3.35 -24.48 -2.12
C ARG A 55 -4.81 -24.62 -2.54
N ARG A 56 -5.15 -24.27 -3.78
CA ARG A 56 -6.50 -24.44 -4.34
C ARG A 56 -6.91 -25.90 -4.27
N ARG A 57 -6.07 -26.82 -4.75
CA ARG A 57 -6.35 -28.26 -4.71
C ARG A 57 -6.46 -28.79 -3.28
N LYS A 58 -5.67 -28.30 -2.33
CA LYS A 58 -5.80 -28.69 -0.92
C LYS A 58 -7.13 -28.24 -0.30
N ILE A 59 -7.60 -27.03 -0.63
CA ILE A 59 -8.81 -26.43 -0.04
C ILE A 59 -10.08 -26.96 -0.71
N PHE A 60 -10.09 -27.02 -2.04
CA PHE A 60 -11.28 -27.31 -2.83
C PHE A 60 -11.26 -28.71 -3.48
N GLY A 61 -10.13 -29.43 -3.42
CA GLY A 61 -9.97 -30.70 -4.12
C GLY A 61 -10.10 -30.50 -5.63
N ASP A 62 -10.89 -31.39 -6.23
CA ASP A 62 -11.27 -31.34 -7.65
C ASP A 62 -12.69 -30.75 -7.84
N ARG A 63 -13.25 -30.08 -6.81
CA ARG A 63 -14.59 -29.49 -6.88
C ARG A 63 -14.59 -28.25 -7.77
N VAL A 64 -15.47 -28.25 -8.77
CA VAL A 64 -15.77 -27.06 -9.57
C VAL A 64 -16.75 -26.18 -8.79
N LEU A 65 -16.37 -24.92 -8.55
CA LEU A 65 -17.24 -23.93 -7.93
C LEU A 65 -17.77 -22.99 -9.02
N PRO A 66 -19.06 -23.08 -9.41
CA PRO A 66 -19.67 -22.20 -10.41
C PRO A 66 -20.03 -20.83 -9.82
N ALA A 67 -19.19 -20.28 -8.94
CA ALA A 67 -19.48 -19.06 -8.18
C ALA A 67 -19.76 -17.84 -9.08
N VAL A 68 -19.22 -17.83 -10.30
CA VAL A 68 -19.50 -16.78 -11.30
C VAL A 68 -20.89 -16.95 -11.89
N ASP A 69 -21.27 -18.18 -12.27
CA ASP A 69 -22.59 -18.48 -12.81
C ASP A 69 -23.68 -18.24 -11.75
N ASP A 70 -23.46 -18.71 -10.52
CA ASP A 70 -24.34 -18.47 -9.37
C ASP A 70 -24.53 -16.96 -9.11
N PHE A 71 -23.46 -16.18 -9.19
CA PHE A 71 -23.50 -14.72 -9.00
C PHE A 71 -24.22 -14.00 -10.13
N VAL A 72 -24.01 -14.42 -11.39
CA VAL A 72 -24.70 -13.86 -12.54
C VAL A 72 -26.20 -14.16 -12.46
N GLU A 73 -26.58 -15.39 -12.09
CA GLU A 73 -27.98 -15.77 -11.91
C GLU A 73 -28.66 -14.90 -10.82
N ASP A 74 -28.01 -14.69 -9.67
CA ASP A 74 -28.54 -13.87 -8.58
C ASP A 74 -28.68 -12.39 -8.97
N ARG A 75 -27.73 -11.85 -9.74
CA ARG A 75 -27.78 -10.46 -10.25
C ARG A 75 -28.98 -10.20 -11.17
N HIS A 76 -29.48 -11.20 -11.88
CA HIS A 76 -30.62 -11.07 -12.79
C HIS A 76 -31.98 -11.25 -12.10
N ARG A 77 -32.00 -11.57 -10.79
CA ARG A 77 -33.22 -11.74 -10.01
C ARG A 77 -33.76 -10.45 -9.38
N TRP A 78 -33.14 -9.29 -9.64
CA TRP A 78 -33.58 -7.97 -9.14
C TRP A 78 -33.60 -6.91 -10.25
#